data_AF-A0A535IVL6-F1
#
_entry.id   AF-A0A535IVL6-F1
#
_cell.length_a   1.000
_cell.length_b   1.000
_cell.length_c   1.000
_cell.angle_alpha   90.00
_cell.angle_beta   90.00
_cell.angle_gamma   90.00
#
_symmetry.space_group_name_H-M   'P 1'
#
loop_
_entity.id
_entity.type
_entity.pdbx_description
1 polymer ?
#
loop_
_entity_poly.entity_id
_entity_poly.type
_entity_poly.pdbx_seq_one_letter_code
_entity_poly.pdbx_strand_id
1 'polypeptide(L)' 'MNGPVSHKRRFELEKLLKEYGCTAKRTYISTFLDLAEFRRHISHIAWETEVWIAEIPEHMIHFNGERYLGPYEYSDDNFR' A
#
# COMPACT_ATOMS: atom_id res chain seq x y z
N MET A 1 -18.69 -2.18 -5.18
CA MET A 1 -17.88 -1.35 -4.25
C MET A 1 -16.48 -1.27 -4.82
N ASN A 2 -15.96 -0.05 -4.98
CA ASN A 2 -14.83 0.26 -5.84
C ASN A 2 -13.55 -0.45 -5.35
N GLY A 3 -12.90 -1.19 -6.25
CA GLY A 3 -11.70 -2.00 -6.02
C GLY A 3 -10.49 -1.22 -5.51
N PRO A 4 -9.26 -1.74 -5.68
CA PRO A 4 -8.07 -1.17 -5.05
C PRO A 4 -7.84 0.30 -5.41
N VAL A 5 -6.91 0.94 -4.70
CA VAL A 5 -6.40 2.25 -5.10
C VAL A 5 -5.71 2.11 -6.46
N SER A 6 -6.45 2.41 -7.52
CA SER A 6 -5.94 2.43 -8.89
C SER A 6 -5.25 3.76 -9.22
N HIS A 7 -4.47 3.78 -10.29
CA HIS A 7 -3.79 5.00 -10.77
C HIS A 7 -4.76 6.17 -10.93
N LYS A 8 -5.94 5.92 -11.54
CA LYS A 8 -7.00 6.93 -11.70
C LYS A 8 -7.52 7.42 -10.35
N ARG A 9 -7.84 6.48 -9.44
CA ARG A 9 -8.38 6.83 -8.12
C ARG A 9 -7.39 7.63 -7.28
N ARG A 10 -6.11 7.24 -7.28
CA ARG A 10 -5.02 7.99 -6.64
C ARG A 10 -4.95 9.42 -7.19
N PHE A 11 -4.93 9.57 -8.52
CA PHE A 11 -4.87 10.89 -9.17
C PHE A 11 -6.07 11.78 -8.81
N GLU A 12 -7.27 11.23 -8.83
CA GLU A 12 -8.49 11.96 -8.46
C GLU A 12 -8.48 12.40 -6.99
N LEU A 13 -8.02 11.53 -6.08
CA LEU A 13 -7.88 11.87 -4.67
C LEU A 13 -6.83 12.96 -4.43
N GLU A 14 -5.67 12.89 -5.10
CA GLU A 14 -4.64 13.93 -5.01
C GLU A 14 -5.17 15.28 -5.50
N LYS A 15 -5.89 15.30 -6.63
CA LYS A 15 -6.52 16.52 -7.14
C LYS A 15 -7.51 17.10 -6.14
N LEU A 16 -8.41 16.25 -5.61
CA LEU A 16 -9.43 16.65 -4.64
C LEU A 16 -8.78 17.21 -3.36
N LEU A 17 -7.83 16.49 -2.78
CA LEU A 17 -7.19 16.89 -1.53
C LEU A 17 -6.39 18.20 -1.69
N LYS A 18 -5.78 18.41 -2.87
CA LYS A 18 -5.14 19.69 -3.21
C LYS A 18 -6.16 20.83 -3.34
N GLU A 19 -7.28 20.58 -4.01
CA GLU A 19 -8.37 21.56 -4.19
C GLU A 19 -8.93 22.06 -2.85
N TYR A 20 -9.07 21.16 -1.88
CA TYR A 20 -9.51 21.51 -0.52
C TYR A 20 -8.37 21.96 0.42
N GLY A 21 -7.16 22.19 -0.10
CA GLY A 21 -6.05 22.74 0.69
C GLY A 21 -5.51 21.81 1.79
N CYS A 22 -5.63 20.49 1.63
CA CYS A 22 -5.15 19.52 2.62
C CYS A 22 -3.62 19.56 2.74
N THR A 23 -3.11 19.89 3.92
CA THR A 23 -1.67 19.97 4.23
C THR A 23 -1.08 18.66 4.76
N ALA A 24 -1.91 17.68 5.09
CA ALA A 24 -1.45 16.39 5.60
C ALA A 24 -0.69 15.60 4.53
N LYS A 25 0.34 14.86 4.94
CA LYS A 25 1.00 13.86 4.09
C LYS A 25 0.02 12.69 3.86
N ARG A 26 0.02 12.16 2.64
CA ARG A 26 -0.95 11.15 2.20
C ARG A 26 -0.28 9.80 2.07
N THR A 27 -0.95 8.78 2.58
CA THR A 27 -0.60 7.37 2.38
C THR A 27 -1.88 6.65 1.96
N TYR A 28 -1.80 5.94 0.85
CA TYR A 28 -2.95 5.22 0.29
C TYR A 28 -2.76 3.73 0.51
N ILE A 29 -3.75 3.07 1.08
CA ILE A 29 -3.69 1.65 1.43
C ILE A 29 -4.86 0.91 0.78
N SER A 30 -4.56 -0.11 -0.03
CA SER A 30 -5.55 -1.08 -0.48
C SER A 30 -5.58 -2.26 0.49
N THR A 31 -6.76 -2.60 1.01
CA THR A 31 -6.92 -3.65 2.02
C THR A 31 -7.61 -4.87 1.43
N PHE A 32 -7.08 -6.06 1.68
CA PHE A 32 -7.66 -7.34 1.26
C PHE A 32 -7.84 -8.28 2.45
N LEU A 33 -8.83 -9.18 2.37
CA LEU A 33 -9.01 -10.21 3.39
C LEU A 33 -7.90 -11.25 3.34
N ASP A 34 -7.56 -11.71 2.13
CA ASP A 34 -6.61 -12.79 1.89
C ASP A 34 -5.73 -12.55 0.65
N LEU A 35 -4.69 -13.36 0.52
CA LEU A 35 -3.76 -13.31 -0.62
C LEU A 35 -4.44 -13.66 -1.96
N ALA A 36 -5.51 -14.45 -1.94
CA ALA A 36 -6.21 -14.85 -3.17
C ALA A 36 -6.98 -13.68 -3.78
N GLU A 37 -7.64 -12.85 -2.97
CA GLU A 37 -8.27 -11.60 -3.39
C GLU A 37 -7.21 -10.62 -3.86
N PHE A 38 -6.14 -10.39 -3.10
CA PHE A 38 -5.05 -9.50 -3.51
C PHE A 38 -4.51 -9.84 -4.91
N ARG A 39 -4.24 -11.12 -5.19
CA ARG A 39 -3.72 -11.57 -6.50
C ARG A 39 -4.63 -11.22 -7.68
N ARG A 40 -5.96 -11.19 -7.49
CA ARG A 40 -6.90 -10.80 -8.54
C ARG A 40 -6.78 -9.32 -8.93
N HIS A 41 -6.27 -8.49 -8.02
CA HIS A 41 -6.24 -7.03 -8.15
C HIS A 41 -4.85 -6.46 -8.39
N ILE A 42 -3.80 -7.27 -8.31
CA ILE A 42 -2.40 -6.82 -8.30
C ILE A 42 -2.04 -5.92 -9.48
N SER A 43 -2.57 -6.21 -10.67
CA SER A 43 -2.34 -5.43 -11.90
C SER A 43 -3.01 -4.06 -11.92
N HIS A 44 -3.96 -3.81 -11.01
CA HIS A 44 -4.74 -2.59 -10.95
C HIS A 44 -4.33 -1.64 -9.83
N ILE A 45 -3.43 -2.06 -8.93
CA ILE A 45 -2.94 -1.26 -7.80
C ILE A 45 -1.94 -0.21 -8.32
N ALA A 46 -2.09 1.02 -7.85
CA ALA A 46 -1.21 2.12 -8.22
C ALA A 46 0.19 1.97 -7.60
N TRP A 47 1.22 2.38 -8.34
CA TRP A 47 2.52 2.64 -7.75
C TRP A 47 2.44 3.73 -6.67
N GLU A 48 3.46 3.76 -5.81
CA GLU A 48 3.61 4.61 -4.62
C GLU A 48 2.44 4.46 -3.63
N THR A 49 1.86 3.27 -3.54
CA THR A 49 0.78 2.94 -2.59
C THR A 49 1.10 1.66 -1.82
N GLU A 50 0.35 1.42 -0.75
CA GLU A 50 0.56 0.29 0.14
C GLU A 50 -0.57 -0.72 0.03
N VAL A 51 -0.26 -1.97 0.40
CA VAL A 51 -1.24 -3.03 0.55
C VAL A 51 -1.14 -3.63 1.94
N TRP A 52 -2.30 -3.80 2.58
CA TRP A 52 -2.45 -4.52 3.83
C TRP A 52 -3.38 -5.72 3.61
N ILE A 53 -3.02 -6.88 4.18
CA ILE A 53 -3.77 -8.13 3.99
C ILE A 53 -4.09 -8.69 5.37
N ALA A 54 -5.37 -8.91 5.66
CA ALA A 54 -5.84 -9.33 6.98
C ALA A 54 -5.30 -10.71 7.39
N GLU A 55 -5.05 -11.61 6.43
CA GLU A 55 -4.41 -12.91 6.63
C GLU A 55 -2.97 -12.82 7.19
N ILE A 56 -2.26 -11.72 6.93
CA ILE A 56 -0.88 -11.48 7.37
C ILE A 56 -0.74 -10.05 7.97
N PRO A 57 -1.41 -9.78 9.10
CA PRO A 57 -1.68 -8.42 9.56
C PRO A 57 -0.43 -7.65 10.02
N GLU A 58 0.67 -8.36 10.32
CA GLU A 58 1.96 -7.82 10.74
C GLU A 58 2.82 -7.32 9.56
N HIS A 59 2.39 -7.56 8.32
CA HIS A 59 3.14 -7.24 7.12
C HIS A 59 2.39 -6.25 6.22
N MET A 60 3.14 -5.49 5.43
CA MET A 60 2.61 -4.69 4.31
C MET A 60 3.43 -4.92 3.05
N ILE A 61 2.79 -4.72 1.90
CA ILE A 61 3.47 -4.72 0.60
C ILE A 61 3.54 -3.28 0.09
N HIS A 62 4.74 -2.82 -0.21
CA HIS A 62 5.02 -1.48 -0.71
C HIS A 62 5.14 -1.49 -2.24
N PHE A 63 4.21 -0.86 -2.96
CA PHE A 63 4.32 -0.69 -4.41
C PHE A 63 5.15 0.56 -4.68
N ASN A 64 6.43 0.39 -5.02
CA ASN A 64 7.45 1.45 -5.07
C ASN A 64 7.84 1.93 -3.66
N GLY A 65 9.13 2.08 -3.42
CA GLY A 65 9.64 2.15 -2.06
C GLY A 65 11.06 2.66 -1.99
N GLU A 66 11.35 3.82 -2.60
CA GLU A 66 12.64 4.50 -2.41
C GLU A 66 12.97 4.69 -0.92
N ARG A 67 11.94 4.76 -0.07
CA ARG A 67 12.04 4.89 1.38
C ARG A 67 12.50 3.61 2.10
N TYR A 68 12.40 2.43 1.48
CA TYR A 68 12.53 1.13 2.14
C TYR A 68 13.58 0.22 1.48
N LEU A 69 14.51 0.78 0.72
CA LEU A 69 15.61 0.03 0.13
C LEU A 69 16.73 -0.16 1.17
N GLY A 70 16.89 -1.37 1.68
CA GLY A 70 17.94 -1.74 2.62
C GLY A 70 17.76 -3.16 3.15
N PRO A 71 18.82 -3.79 3.69
CA PRO A 71 18.70 -5.09 4.35
C PRO A 71 17.84 -4.98 5.61
N TYR A 72 17.10 -6.04 5.94
CA TYR A 72 16.52 -6.17 7.26
C TYR A 72 17.65 -6.38 8.28
N GLU A 73 17.67 -5.56 9.32
CA GLU A 73 18.49 -5.83 10.50
C GLU A 73 17.76 -6.89 11.32
N TYR A 74 18.25 -8.13 11.24
CA TYR A 74 17.85 -9.17 12.17
C TYR A 74 18.65 -8.97 13.46
N SER A 75 17.97 -8.75 14.59
CA SER A 75 18.61 -9.01 15.88
C SER A 75 18.64 -10.53 16.05
N ASP A 76 19.85 -11.10 16.17
CA ASP A 76 20.14 -12.53 16.22
C ASP A 76 19.54 -13.23 17.46
N ASP A 77 18.23 -13.36 17.58
CA ASP A 77 17.60 -14.14 18.66
C ASP A 77 16.48 -15.10 18.24
N ASN A 78 16.01 -15.10 16.97
CA ASN A 78 14.85 -15.90 16.56
C ASN A 78 15.03 -16.85 15.36
N PHE A 79 16.28 -17.12 14.92
CA PHE A 79 16.57 -18.19 13.96
C PHE A 79 17.33 -19.36 14.61
N ARG A 80 16.83 -19.84 15.75
CA ARG A 80 17.16 -21.18 16.30
C ARG A 80 15.96 -22.09 16.17
#